data_AF-A0A820EV70-F1
#
_entry.id   AF-A0A820EV70-F1
#
_cell.length_a   1.000
_cell.length_b   1.000
_cell.length_c   1.000
_cell.angle_alpha   90.00
_cell.angle_beta   90.00
_cell.angle_gamma   90.00
#
_symmetry.space_group_name_H-M   'P 1'
#
loop_
_entity.id
_entity.type
_entity.pdbx_description
1 polymer ?
#
loop_
_entity_poly.entity_id
_entity_poly.type
_entity_poly.pdbx_seq_one_letter_code
_entity_poly.pdbx_strand_id
1 'polypeptide(L)'
;MEQLMDNYKRAEIIASHLVATAKYFHLLISNILDTMIVGGILGPIEAYFGTVESQGRGFLQLHLLIWLDHDMKPADMKDKIQNAEFREKLKAYLEDIIKEDLDESKTNTPSKI
;
A
#
# COMPACT_ATOMS: atom_id res chain seq x y z
N MET A 1 -10.06 18.43 -18.55
CA MET A 1 -9.62 17.51 -17.48
C MET A 1 -9.70 16.13 -18.08
N GLU A 2 -8.56 15.47 -18.29
CA GLU A 2 -8.51 14.16 -18.97
C GLU A 2 -9.24 13.13 -18.09
N GLN A 3 -10.27 12.50 -18.65
CA GLN A 3 -11.09 11.56 -17.90
C GLN A 3 -10.23 10.32 -17.63
N LEU A 4 -9.98 10.04 -16.35
CA LEU A 4 -9.22 8.87 -15.92
C LEU A 4 -9.86 7.61 -16.50
N MET A 5 -9.03 6.76 -17.11
CA MET A 5 -9.43 5.51 -17.72
C MET A 5 -10.13 4.61 -16.70
N ASP A 6 -11.25 4.00 -17.09
CA ASP A 6 -12.01 3.06 -16.25
C ASP A 6 -11.20 1.82 -15.86
N ASN A 7 -11.49 1.25 -14.68
CA ASN A 7 -10.75 0.13 -14.08
C ASN A 7 -10.70 -1.10 -15.00
N TYR A 8 -11.81 -1.38 -15.70
CA TYR A 8 -11.86 -2.53 -16.62
C TYR A 8 -10.85 -2.37 -17.77
N LYS A 9 -10.77 -1.17 -18.35
CA LYS A 9 -9.88 -0.90 -19.47
C LYS A 9 -8.39 -0.93 -19.07
N ARG A 10 -8.08 -0.53 -17.84
CA ARG A 10 -6.72 -0.70 -17.28
C ARG A 10 -6.35 -2.17 -17.13
N ALA A 11 -7.27 -2.99 -16.62
CA ALA A 11 -7.05 -4.43 -16.49
C ALA A 11 -6.86 -5.11 -17.85
N GLU A 12 -7.64 -4.71 -18.87
CA GLU A 12 -7.50 -5.18 -20.25
C GLU A 12 -6.11 -4.89 -20.84
N ILE A 13 -5.59 -3.66 -20.66
CA ILE A 13 -4.24 -3.28 -21.13
C ILE A 13 -3.17 -4.13 -20.43
N ILE A 14 -3.29 -4.30 -19.11
CA ILE A 14 -2.34 -5.09 -18.33
C ILE A 14 -2.29 -6.54 -18.81
N ALA A 15 -3.47 -7.14 -19.04
CA ALA A 15 -3.58 -8.51 -19.53
C ALA A 15 -3.02 -8.67 -20.96
N SER A 16 -3.16 -7.64 -21.80
CA SER A 16 -2.70 -7.66 -23.20
C SER A 16 -1.19 -7.46 -23.36
N HIS A 17 -0.51 -6.89 -22.34
CA HIS A 17 0.90 -6.49 -22.42
C HIS A 17 1.74 -6.91 -21.20
N LEU A 18 1.66 -8.17 -20.79
CA LEU A 18 2.29 -8.70 -19.56
C LEU A 18 3.77 -8.33 -19.38
N VAL A 19 4.59 -8.37 -20.43
CA VAL A 19 6.01 -8.02 -20.35
C VAL A 19 6.21 -6.52 -20.09
N ALA A 20 5.42 -5.66 -20.75
CA ALA A 20 5.48 -4.22 -20.53
C ALA A 20 5.01 -3.87 -19.11
N THR A 21 3.94 -4.52 -18.63
CA THR A 21 3.47 -4.38 -17.24
C THR A 21 4.53 -4.78 -16.24
N ALA A 22 5.23 -5.91 -16.42
CA ALA A 22 6.29 -6.35 -15.52
C ALA A 22 7.46 -5.36 -15.49
N LYS A 23 7.88 -4.83 -16.65
CA LYS A 23 8.92 -3.80 -16.74
C LYS A 23 8.51 -2.50 -16.07
N TYR A 24 7.28 -2.06 -16.29
CA TYR A 24 6.73 -0.86 -15.65
C TYR A 24 6.66 -1.02 -14.13
N PHE A 25 6.17 -2.18 -13.65
CA PHE A 25 6.16 -2.50 -12.23
C PHE A 25 7.56 -2.42 -11.63
N HIS A 26 8.56 -3.04 -12.26
CA HIS A 26 9.95 -2.95 -11.80
C HIS A 26 10.44 -1.50 -11.73
N LEU A 27 10.25 -0.71 -12.80
CA LEU A 27 10.65 0.71 -12.83
C LEU A 27 9.96 1.52 -11.72
N LEU A 28 8.65 1.33 -11.54
CA LEU A 28 7.87 2.03 -10.54
C LEU A 28 8.36 1.69 -9.12
N ILE A 29 8.55 0.40 -8.82
CA ILE A 29 9.00 -0.05 -7.51
C ILE A 29 10.43 0.44 -7.23
N SER A 30 11.35 0.33 -8.18
CA SER A 30 12.72 0.84 -8.01
C SER A 30 12.71 2.34 -7.70
N ASN A 31 11.92 3.13 -8.42
CA ASN A 31 11.81 4.56 -8.14
C ASN A 31 11.20 4.85 -6.77
N ILE A 32 10.17 4.10 -6.34
CA ILE A 32 9.59 4.27 -4.99
C ILE A 32 10.64 3.95 -3.92
N LEU A 33 11.38 2.85 -4.09
CA LEU A 33 12.43 2.46 -3.15
C LEU A 33 13.52 3.54 -3.07
N ASP A 34 14.03 4.01 -4.21
CA ASP A 34 15.14 4.98 -4.23
C ASP A 34 14.71 6.38 -3.78
N THR A 35 13.55 6.86 -4.25
CA THR A 35 13.14 8.26 -4.04
C THR A 35 12.31 8.47 -2.78
N MET A 36 11.47 7.51 -2.41
CA MET A 36 10.58 7.67 -1.26
C MET A 36 11.15 6.96 -0.04
N ILE A 37 11.50 5.67 -0.16
CA ILE A 37 11.94 4.87 0.99
C ILE A 37 13.35 5.29 1.42
N VAL A 38 14.34 5.14 0.53
CA VAL A 38 15.73 5.58 0.77
C VAL A 38 15.82 7.10 0.82
N GLY A 39 14.98 7.81 0.05
CA GLY A 39 14.88 9.27 0.10
C GLY A 39 14.25 9.83 1.38
N GLY A 40 13.76 8.97 2.29
CA GLY A 40 13.46 9.35 3.67
C GLY A 40 12.03 9.84 3.92
N ILE A 41 11.05 9.47 3.09
CA ILE A 41 9.64 9.82 3.33
C ILE A 41 9.14 9.26 4.67
N LEU A 42 9.71 8.14 5.12
CA LEU A 42 9.41 7.48 6.40
C LEU A 42 10.40 7.88 7.52
N GLY A 43 11.32 8.80 7.24
CA GLY A 43 12.47 9.10 8.10
C GLY A 43 13.68 8.18 7.81
N PRO A 44 14.72 8.24 8.66
CA PRO A 44 15.89 7.38 8.56
C PRO A 44 15.52 5.89 8.62
N ILE A 45 16.09 5.11 7.71
CA ILE A 45 15.90 3.65 7.64
C ILE A 45 17.25 2.97 7.80
N GLU A 46 17.26 1.84 8.52
CA GLU A 46 18.46 1.02 8.70
C GLU A 46 18.55 -0.07 7.63
N ALA A 47 17.41 -0.63 7.22
CA ALA A 47 17.34 -1.66 6.18
C ALA A 47 15.93 -1.76 5.57
N TYR A 48 15.84 -2.42 4.41
CA TYR A 48 14.57 -2.92 3.88
C TYR A 48 14.78 -4.28 3.21
N PHE A 49 13.71 -5.07 3.15
CA PHE A 49 13.66 -6.37 2.47
C PHE A 49 12.34 -6.47 1.71
N GLY A 50 12.39 -6.86 0.43
CA GLY A 50 11.22 -6.95 -0.42
C GLY A 50 11.14 -8.27 -1.19
N THR A 51 9.95 -8.83 -1.30
CA THR A 51 9.66 -9.99 -2.16
C THR A 51 8.53 -9.68 -3.14
N VAL A 52 8.71 -10.12 -4.39
CA VAL A 52 7.70 -9.97 -5.45
C VAL A 52 7.01 -11.30 -5.67
N GLU A 53 5.68 -11.30 -5.60
CA GLU A 53 4.85 -12.49 -5.76
C GLU A 53 3.84 -12.31 -6.89
N SER A 54 3.56 -13.40 -7.59
CA SER A 54 2.48 -13.48 -8.58
C SER A 54 1.28 -14.18 -7.95
N GLN A 55 0.21 -13.45 -7.68
CA GLN A 55 -0.98 -14.00 -7.00
C GLN A 55 -1.90 -14.84 -7.91
N GLY A 56 -1.43 -15.27 -9.08
CA GLY A 56 -2.23 -16.04 -10.04
C GLY A 56 -3.40 -15.26 -10.68
N ARG A 57 -3.50 -13.95 -10.41
CA ARG A 57 -4.52 -13.05 -11.00
C ARG A 57 -3.97 -12.12 -12.08
N GLY A 58 -2.76 -12.40 -12.59
CA GLY A 58 -2.13 -11.60 -13.64
C GLY A 58 -1.48 -10.30 -13.17
N PHE A 59 -1.31 -10.11 -11.85
CA PHE A 59 -0.67 -8.94 -11.26
C PHE A 59 0.50 -9.36 -10.35
N LEU A 60 1.53 -8.51 -10.32
CA LEU A 60 2.65 -8.61 -9.39
C LEU A 60 2.33 -7.81 -8.13
N GLN A 61 2.62 -8.39 -6.98
CA GLN A 61 2.53 -7.72 -5.68
C GLN A 61 3.91 -7.68 -5.03
N LEU A 62 4.24 -6.56 -4.41
CA LEU A 62 5.42 -6.40 -3.57
C LEU A 62 5.00 -6.47 -2.10
N HIS A 63 5.62 -7.37 -1.34
CA HIS A 63 5.63 -7.31 0.11
C HIS A 63 6.96 -6.70 0.54
N LEU A 64 6.91 -5.60 1.30
CA LEU A 64 8.09 -4.87 1.74
C LEU A 64 8.10 -4.79 3.27
N LEU A 65 9.25 -5.11 3.86
CA LEU A 65 9.56 -4.94 5.27
C LEU A 65 10.64 -3.86 5.38
N ILE A 66 10.41 -2.85 6.21
CA ILE A 66 11.30 -1.71 6.40
C ILE A 66 11.65 -1.62 7.88
N TRP A 67 12.94 -1.48 8.18
CA TRP A 67 13.44 -1.20 9.52
C TRP A 67 13.76 0.28 9.60
N LEU A 68 12.99 1.00 10.42
CA LEU A 68 13.26 2.40 10.71
C LEU A 68 14.41 2.50 11.70
N ASP A 69 15.31 3.46 11.48
CA ASP A 69 16.37 3.79 12.43
C ASP A 69 15.78 4.66 13.54
N HIS A 70 15.26 3.99 14.58
CA HIS A 70 14.74 4.63 15.78
C HIS A 70 15.05 3.81 17.05
N ASP A 71 15.09 4.47 18.19
CA ASP A 71 15.37 3.82 19.49
C ASP A 71 14.15 3.12 20.14
N MET A 72 12.96 3.27 19.56
CA MET A 72 11.73 2.75 20.16
C MET A 72 11.62 1.22 20.02
N LYS A 73 11.61 0.51 21.14
CA LYS A 73 11.49 -0.96 21.17
C LYS A 73 10.02 -1.38 21.23
N PRO A 74 9.69 -2.64 20.88
CA PRO A 74 8.33 -3.17 21.05
C PRO A 74 7.80 -3.06 22.49
N ALA A 75 8.68 -3.12 23.50
CA ALA A 75 8.32 -2.91 24.90
C ALA A 75 7.86 -1.47 25.16
N ASP A 76 8.59 -0.48 24.64
CA ASP A 76 8.26 0.94 24.80
C ASP A 76 6.91 1.28 24.18
N MET A 77 6.54 0.60 23.09
CA MET A 77 5.22 0.74 22.48
C MET A 77 4.09 0.28 23.41
N LYS A 78 4.28 -0.83 24.14
CA LYS A 78 3.28 -1.33 25.10
C LYS A 78 3.03 -0.32 26.22
N ASP A 79 4.09 0.34 26.68
CA ASP A 79 4.04 1.37 27.71
C ASP A 79 3.39 2.64 27.18
N LYS A 80 3.79 3.11 25.98
CA LYS A 80 3.21 4.30 25.35
C LYS A 80 1.71 4.16 25.06
N ILE A 81 1.25 2.97 24.66
CA ILE A 81 -0.18 2.71 24.42
C ILE A 81 -1.01 2.87 25.70
N GLN A 82 -0.43 2.72 26.90
CA GLN A 82 -1.16 2.98 28.15
C GLN A 82 -1.60 4.44 28.26
N ASN A 83 -0.85 5.38 27.67
CA ASN A 83 -1.25 6.78 27.58
C ASN A 83 -2.42 6.94 26.58
N ALA A 84 -3.55 7.49 27.06
CA ALA A 84 -4.75 7.64 26.25
C ALA A 84 -4.57 8.59 25.06
N GLU A 85 -3.86 9.71 25.25
CA GLU A 85 -3.61 10.69 24.17
C GLU A 85 -2.76 10.08 23.06
N PHE A 86 -1.68 9.36 23.42
CA PHE A 86 -0.84 8.66 22.45
C PHE A 86 -1.65 7.61 21.68
N ARG A 87 -2.49 6.84 22.38
CA ARG A 87 -3.33 5.81 21.77
C ARG A 87 -4.32 6.36 20.75
N GLU A 88 -5.00 7.46 21.07
CA GLU A 88 -5.93 8.09 20.13
C GLU A 88 -5.20 8.68 18.91
N LYS A 89 -4.01 9.26 19.10
CA LYS A 89 -3.16 9.70 17.98
C LYS A 89 -2.71 8.53 17.09
N LEU A 90 -2.33 7.40 17.70
CA LEU A 90 -1.96 6.19 16.95
C LEU A 90 -3.13 5.63 16.15
N LYS A 91 -4.34 5.59 16.72
CA LYS A 91 -5.54 5.17 15.99
C LYS A 91 -5.83 6.08 14.80
N ALA A 92 -5.85 7.39 15.02
CA ALA A 92 -6.11 8.36 13.95
C ALA A 92 -5.08 8.23 12.81
N TYR A 93 -3.80 8.00 13.16
CA TYR A 93 -2.78 7.72 12.17
C TYR A 93 -3.07 6.44 11.38
N LEU A 94 -3.38 5.32 12.06
CA LEU A 94 -3.68 4.04 11.41
C LEU A 94 -4.91 4.14 10.50
N GLU A 95 -5.95 4.85 10.90
CA GLU A 95 -7.17 5.09 10.10
C GLU A 95 -6.90 5.96 8.86
N ASP A 96 -5.90 6.84 8.91
CA ASP A 96 -5.51 7.65 7.75
C ASP A 96 -4.71 6.85 6.70
N ILE A 97 -3.83 5.95 7.16
CA ILE A 97 -2.93 5.20 6.28
C ILE A 97 -3.47 3.83 5.84
N ILE A 98 -4.40 3.23 6.58
CA ILE A 98 -5.05 1.96 6.22
C ILE A 98 -6.41 2.28 5.64
N LYS A 99 -6.58 2.01 4.33
CA LYS A 99 -7.85 2.19 3.63
C LYS A 99 -8.31 0.86 3.07
N GLU A 100 -9.58 0.54 3.34
CA GLU A 100 -10.32 -0.55 2.72
C GLU A 100 -11.55 0.07 2.07
N ASP A 101 -11.85 -0.33 0.84
CA ASP A 101 -13.00 0.18 0.09
C ASP A 101 -13.95 -0.99 -0.20
N LEU A 102 -15.24 -0.74 -0.07
CA LEU A 102 -16.28 -1.70 -0.43
C LEU A 102 -16.81 -1.33 -1.81
N ASP A 103 -16.79 -2.28 -2.74
CA ASP A 103 -17.39 -2.08 -4.07
C ASP A 103 -18.88 -1.70 -3.93
N GLU A 104 -19.18 -0.41 -4.07
CA GLU A 104 -20.56 0.13 -4.09
C GLU A 104 -21.39 -0.46 -5.25
N SER A 105 -20.76 -1.13 -6.21
CA SER A 105 -21.40 -1.77 -7.36
C SER A 105 -22.32 -2.95 -7.01
N LYS A 106 -22.40 -3.40 -5.75
CA LYS A 106 -23.27 -4.52 -5.33
C LYS A 106 -24.51 -4.13 -4.54
N THR A 107 -24.76 -2.85 -4.23
CA THR A 107 -26.02 -2.42 -3.60
C THR A 107 -27.07 -2.03 -4.65
N ASN A 108 -27.34 -2.91 -5.61
CA ASN A 108 -28.56 -2.87 -6.41
C ASN A 108 -29.34 -4.16 -6.19
N THR A 109 -29.80 -4.35 -4.96
CA THR A 109 -30.93 -5.24 -4.69
C THR A 109 -32.19 -4.45 -5.01
N PRO A 110 -32.95 -4.75 -6.09
CA PRO A 110 -34.23 -4.12 -6.29
C PRO A 110 -35.15 -4.52 -5.12
N SER A 111 -35.69 -3.53 -4.43
CA SER A 111 -36.78 -3.71 -3.48
C SER A 111 -37.90 -4.47 -4.20
N LYS A 112 -38.08 -5.74 -3.86
CA LYS A 112 -39.27 -6.48 -4.25
C LYS A 112 -40.42 -5.97 -3.40
N ILE A 113 -41.40 -5.43 -4.12
CA ILE A 113 -42.80 -5.13 -3.79
C ILE A 113 -43.29 -5.90 -2.57
#